data_AF-A0A8D8KMW6-F1
#
_entry.id   AF-A0A8D8KMW6-F1
#
_cell.length_a   1.000
_cell.length_b   1.000
_cell.length_c   1.000
_cell.angle_alpha   90.00
_cell.angle_beta   90.00
_cell.angle_gamma   90.00
#
_symmetry.space_group_name_H-M   'P 1'
#
loop_
_entity.id
_entity.type
_entity.pdbx_description
1 polymer ?
#
loop_
_entity_poly.entity_id
_entity_poly.type
_entity_poly.pdbx_seq_one_letter_code
_entity_poly.pdbx_strand_id
1 'polypeptide(L)'
;MLSKSVLLGSRLSALRPLHQACRRAVHISEANVLTTEVNRQSAEYKENHSQMRELVGELKAITGEVLAGGGPEAIKRHTSKGKLLARDRINRLVDPGSPFLELSTLAAHGMYGKDVVNAAGIVTGVGRVQGVDCVIVANDATVKGGSYYPITVKKHLRAQEIAQENNLPCIYLVDSGGANLPRQADVFPDKMHFGRIFYNQANM
;
A
#
# COMPACT_ATOMS: atom_id res chain seq x y z
N MET A 1 44.52 -74.84 39.81
CA MET A 1 45.96 -74.63 39.57
C MET A 1 46.17 -73.20 39.05
N LEU A 2 46.90 -72.39 39.82
CA LEU A 2 47.85 -71.32 39.46
C LEU A 2 47.54 -70.45 38.21
N SER A 3 47.19 -69.17 38.36
CA SER A 3 48.08 -68.00 38.56
C SER A 3 48.75 -67.48 37.28
N LYS A 4 48.41 -66.26 36.83
CA LYS A 4 49.29 -65.05 36.84
C LYS A 4 48.71 -63.89 36.01
N SER A 5 48.82 -62.70 36.59
CA SER A 5 48.54 -61.36 36.04
C SER A 5 49.41 -60.98 34.84
N VAL A 6 48.88 -60.10 33.97
CA VAL A 6 49.64 -58.97 33.37
C VAL A 6 48.70 -57.76 33.23
N LEU A 7 49.07 -56.66 33.88
CA LEU A 7 48.58 -55.30 33.68
C LEU A 7 49.29 -54.69 32.47
N LEU A 8 48.58 -53.93 31.63
CA LEU A 8 49.11 -52.79 30.85
C LEU A 8 47.88 -51.94 30.46
N GLY A 9 47.71 -50.75 31.04
CA GLY A 9 47.90 -49.45 30.36
C GLY A 9 46.87 -49.24 29.23
N SER A 10 46.13 -48.16 29.09
CA SER A 10 46.26 -46.79 29.56
C SER A 10 45.09 -46.00 28.92
N ARG A 11 44.75 -44.85 29.51
CA ARG A 11 43.90 -43.77 28.96
C ARG A 11 42.37 -43.98 29.01
N LEU A 12 41.82 -43.69 30.18
CA LEU A 12 40.50 -43.06 30.31
C LEU A 12 40.50 -41.74 29.51
N SER A 13 39.89 -41.72 28.33
CA SER A 13 39.47 -40.47 27.71
C SER A 13 38.18 -40.01 28.39
N ALA A 14 38.31 -39.03 29.28
CA ALA A 14 37.18 -38.33 29.87
C ALA A 14 36.32 -37.71 28.77
N LEU A 15 35.13 -38.28 28.54
CA LEU A 15 34.07 -37.65 27.76
C LEU A 15 33.64 -36.38 28.52
N ARG A 16 34.02 -35.21 27.98
CA ARG A 16 33.54 -33.91 28.46
C ARG A 16 32.01 -33.87 28.33
N PRO A 17 31.26 -33.43 29.34
CA PRO A 17 29.85 -33.13 29.16
C PRO A 17 29.73 -31.99 28.14
N LEU A 18 29.00 -32.25 27.07
CA LEU A 18 28.55 -31.22 26.14
C LEU A 18 27.88 -30.12 26.95
N HIS A 19 28.36 -28.88 26.81
CA HIS A 19 27.78 -27.70 27.41
C HIS A 19 26.27 -27.72 27.19
N GLN A 20 25.54 -27.88 28.30
CA GLN A 20 24.13 -27.61 28.38
C GLN A 20 23.97 -26.15 27.99
N ALA A 21 23.59 -25.90 26.73
CA ALA A 21 23.29 -24.57 26.26
C ALA A 21 22.17 -24.04 27.15
N CYS A 22 22.55 -23.16 28.08
CA CYS A 22 21.63 -22.38 28.89
C CYS A 22 20.84 -21.53 27.90
N ARG A 23 19.72 -22.07 27.41
CA ARG A 23 18.69 -21.27 26.79
C ARG A 23 18.21 -20.37 27.91
N ARG A 24 18.68 -19.12 27.94
CA ARG A 24 18.04 -18.06 28.70
C ARG A 24 16.58 -18.05 28.25
N ALA A 25 15.72 -18.65 29.06
CA ALA A 25 14.30 -18.43 28.96
C ALA A 25 14.11 -16.95 29.28
N VAL A 26 14.00 -16.13 28.24
CA VAL A 26 13.54 -14.76 28.41
C VAL A 26 12.09 -14.90 28.84
N HIS A 27 11.82 -14.63 30.12
CA HIS A 27 10.46 -14.52 30.64
C HIS A 27 9.79 -13.35 29.89
N ILE A 28 8.97 -13.65 28.88
CA ILE A 28 8.12 -12.66 28.18
C ILE A 28 6.71 -12.63 28.83
N SER A 29 6.58 -12.99 30.11
CA SER A 29 5.28 -12.99 30.78
C SER A 29 4.83 -11.60 31.26
N GLU A 30 5.72 -10.62 31.23
CA GLU A 30 5.43 -9.20 31.49
C GLU A 30 6.09 -8.35 30.39
N ALA A 31 5.47 -8.25 29.22
CA ALA A 31 5.89 -7.22 28.26
C ALA A 31 5.66 -5.84 28.91
N ASN A 32 6.64 -4.94 28.78
CA ASN A 32 6.59 -3.57 29.31
C ASN A 32 5.40 -2.79 28.71
N VAL A 33 4.24 -2.82 29.38
CA VAL A 33 3.09 -1.99 29.01
C VAL A 33 3.42 -0.54 29.35
N LEU A 34 3.41 0.34 28.35
CA LEU A 34 3.55 1.79 28.57
C LEU A 34 2.26 2.33 29.20
N THR A 35 2.35 2.76 30.45
CA THR A 35 1.25 3.44 31.13
C THR A 35 1.06 4.84 30.57
N THR A 36 -0.18 5.25 30.34
CA THR A 36 -0.48 6.61 29.87
C THR A 36 -0.31 7.63 30.99
N GLU A 37 0.53 8.64 30.77
CA GLU A 37 0.62 9.82 31.65
C GLU A 37 -0.26 10.98 31.15
N VAL A 38 -0.87 10.83 29.96
CA VAL A 38 -1.69 11.86 29.32
C VAL A 38 -2.98 12.10 30.10
N ASN A 39 -3.12 13.30 30.68
CA ASN A 39 -4.38 13.75 31.26
C ASN A 39 -5.28 14.40 30.19
N ARG A 40 -6.31 13.67 29.76
CA ARG A 40 -7.28 14.14 28.73
C ARG A 40 -8.12 15.35 29.15
N GLN A 41 -8.13 15.70 30.44
CA GLN A 41 -8.87 16.84 30.96
C GLN A 41 -8.05 18.12 31.05
N SER A 42 -6.72 18.05 30.86
CA SER A 42 -5.85 19.21 30.89
C SER A 42 -6.19 20.20 29.76
N ALA A 43 -5.90 21.48 29.99
CA ALA A 43 -6.08 22.52 28.98
C ALA A 43 -5.20 22.25 27.74
N GLU A 44 -3.95 21.85 27.97
CA GLU A 44 -2.99 21.48 26.92
C GLU A 44 -3.52 20.35 26.01
N TYR A 45 -4.05 19.28 26.59
CA TYR A 45 -4.62 18.18 25.79
C TYR A 45 -5.80 18.67 24.96
N LYS A 46 -6.68 19.48 25.54
CA LYS A 46 -7.87 20.01 24.85
C LYS A 46 -7.49 20.93 23.68
N GLU A 47 -6.47 21.76 23.84
CA GLU A 47 -5.95 22.63 22.79
C GLU A 47 -5.33 21.80 21.64
N ASN A 48 -4.40 20.90 21.96
CA ASN A 48 -3.76 20.02 20.97
C ASN A 48 -4.80 19.17 20.22
N HIS A 49 -5.80 18.67 20.94
CA HIS A 49 -6.90 17.92 20.37
C HIS A 49 -7.76 18.80 19.44
N SER A 50 -8.02 20.05 19.79
CA SER A 50 -8.80 20.97 18.95
C SER A 50 -8.09 21.25 17.62
N GLN A 51 -6.81 21.63 17.69
CA GLN A 51 -5.99 21.91 16.51
C GLN A 51 -5.87 20.69 15.58
N MET A 52 -5.64 19.50 16.15
CA MET A 52 -5.60 18.26 15.35
C MET A 52 -6.95 17.95 14.72
N ARG A 53 -8.07 18.21 15.42
CA ARG A 53 -9.41 17.99 14.87
C ARG A 53 -9.68 18.88 13.66
N GLU A 54 -9.20 20.11 13.66
CA GLU A 54 -9.32 21.03 12.52
C GLU A 54 -8.58 20.50 11.29
N LEU A 55 -7.32 20.08 11.43
CA LEU A 55 -6.53 19.49 10.35
C LEU A 55 -7.16 18.20 9.79
N VAL A 56 -7.68 17.34 10.67
CA VAL A 56 -8.40 16.14 10.24
C VAL A 56 -9.70 16.49 9.51
N GLY A 57 -10.38 17.57 9.92
CA GLY A 57 -11.56 18.10 9.25
C GLY A 57 -11.24 18.56 7.82
N GLU A 58 -10.16 19.33 7.65
CA GLU A 58 -9.66 19.77 6.36
C GLU A 58 -9.30 18.58 5.44
N LEU A 59 -8.53 17.63 5.97
CA LEU A 59 -8.18 16.41 5.22
C LEU A 59 -9.43 15.65 4.74
N LYS A 60 -10.45 15.52 5.60
CA LYS A 60 -11.71 14.85 5.24
C LYS A 60 -12.48 15.61 4.17
N ALA A 61 -12.51 16.95 4.23
CA ALA A 61 -13.16 17.77 3.22
C ALA A 61 -12.50 17.59 1.85
N ILE A 62 -11.18 17.76 1.78
CA ILE A 62 -10.39 17.57 0.55
C ILE A 62 -10.57 16.14 0.00
N THR A 63 -10.52 15.13 0.87
CA THR A 63 -10.73 13.75 0.47
C THR A 63 -12.13 13.54 -0.11
N GLY A 64 -13.16 14.13 0.48
CA GLY A 64 -14.53 14.10 -0.03
C GLY A 64 -14.66 14.64 -1.46
N GLU A 65 -13.98 15.75 -1.76
CA GLU A 65 -13.93 16.31 -3.11
C GLU A 65 -13.24 15.37 -4.11
N VAL A 66 -12.12 14.77 -3.70
CA VAL A 66 -11.39 13.81 -4.53
C VAL A 66 -12.23 12.56 -4.84
N LEU A 67 -13.00 12.08 -3.87
CA LEU A 67 -13.88 10.92 -4.04
C LEU A 67 -15.01 11.17 -5.05
N ALA A 68 -15.31 12.43 -5.39
CA ALA A 68 -16.30 12.77 -6.41
C ALA A 68 -15.85 12.51 -7.86
N GLY A 69 -14.60 12.07 -8.09
CA GLY A 69 -14.09 11.72 -9.41
C GLY A 69 -14.16 12.90 -10.37
N GLY A 70 -14.69 12.69 -11.58
CA GLY A 70 -14.88 13.74 -12.59
C GLY A 70 -16.09 14.67 -12.37
N GLY A 71 -16.78 14.53 -11.24
CA GLY A 71 -17.98 15.30 -10.91
C GLY A 71 -19.29 14.72 -11.48
N PRO A 72 -20.45 15.29 -11.09
CA PRO A 72 -21.77 14.68 -11.33
C PRO A 72 -22.09 14.42 -12.81
N GLU A 73 -21.78 15.37 -13.70
CA GLU A 73 -22.06 15.23 -15.13
C GLU A 73 -21.20 14.14 -15.79
N ALA A 74 -19.93 14.02 -15.39
CA ALA A 74 -19.04 12.99 -15.89
C ALA A 74 -19.46 11.60 -15.39
N ILE A 75 -19.86 11.50 -14.11
CA ILE A 75 -20.42 10.27 -13.51
C ILE A 75 -21.70 9.85 -14.24
N LYS A 76 -22.63 10.78 -14.49
CA LYS A 76 -23.88 10.52 -15.21
C LYS A 76 -23.61 10.02 -16.63
N ARG A 77 -22.69 10.66 -17.36
CA ARG A 77 -22.28 10.24 -18.72
C ARG A 77 -21.58 8.89 -18.75
N HIS A 78 -20.84 8.53 -17.69
CA HIS A 78 -20.18 7.23 -17.59
C HIS A 78 -21.17 6.12 -17.28
N THR A 79 -22.03 6.34 -16.29
CA THR A 79 -23.04 5.37 -15.84
C THR A 79 -24.16 5.16 -16.87
N SER A 80 -24.52 6.18 -17.67
CA SER A 80 -25.49 6.02 -18.77
C SER A 80 -25.05 5.03 -19.85
N LYS A 81 -23.76 4.67 -19.89
CA LYS A 81 -23.20 3.63 -20.78
C LYS A 81 -23.25 2.23 -20.15
N GLY A 82 -23.90 2.05 -19.01
CA GLY A 82 -23.95 0.78 -18.27
C GLY A 82 -22.64 0.42 -17.56
N LYS A 83 -21.72 1.38 -17.38
CA LYS A 83 -20.41 1.14 -16.77
C LYS A 83 -20.43 1.49 -15.27
N LEU A 84 -19.86 0.61 -14.45
CA LEU A 84 -19.58 0.88 -13.04
C LEU A 84 -18.45 1.92 -12.90
N LEU A 85 -18.47 2.71 -11.81
CA LEU A 85 -17.37 3.62 -11.46
C LEU A 85 -16.13 2.84 -11.00
N ALA A 86 -14.95 3.46 -11.03
CA ALA A 86 -13.69 2.80 -10.65
C ALA A 86 -13.74 2.20 -9.23
N ARG A 87 -14.24 2.97 -8.26
CA ARG A 87 -14.39 2.51 -6.86
C ARG A 87 -15.46 1.44 -6.69
N ASP A 88 -16.54 1.51 -7.47
CA ASP A 88 -17.56 0.46 -7.45
C ASP A 88 -17.02 -0.86 -7.99
N ARG A 89 -16.18 -0.81 -9.03
CA ARG A 89 -15.50 -2.00 -9.56
C ARG A 89 -14.56 -2.62 -8.52
N ILE A 90 -13.78 -1.79 -7.84
CA ILE A 90 -12.90 -2.24 -6.74
C ILE A 90 -13.74 -2.90 -5.63
N ASN A 91 -14.80 -2.24 -5.17
CA ASN A 91 -15.67 -2.77 -4.12
C ASN A 91 -16.34 -4.10 -4.49
N ARG A 92 -16.60 -4.35 -5.77
CA ARG A 92 -17.12 -5.64 -6.25
C ARG A 92 -16.04 -6.70 -6.47
N LEU A 93 -14.80 -6.29 -6.66
CA LEU A 93 -13.67 -7.18 -6.90
C LEU A 93 -13.12 -7.75 -5.59
N VAL A 94 -13.01 -6.92 -4.55
CA VAL A 94 -12.44 -7.32 -3.26
C VAL A 94 -13.38 -8.24 -2.48
N ASP A 95 -12.80 -9.05 -1.61
CA ASP A 95 -13.55 -9.99 -0.77
C ASP A 95 -14.51 -9.22 0.17
N PRO A 96 -15.76 -9.71 0.37
CA PRO A 96 -16.72 -9.06 1.24
C PRO A 96 -16.18 -8.80 2.66
N GLY A 97 -16.25 -7.54 3.11
CA GLY A 97 -15.77 -7.12 4.42
C GLY A 97 -14.25 -7.01 4.54
N SER A 98 -13.48 -7.31 3.49
CA SER A 98 -12.04 -7.07 3.49
C SER A 98 -11.71 -5.58 3.41
N PRO A 99 -10.62 -5.13 4.05
CA PRO A 99 -10.18 -3.75 3.96
C PRO A 99 -9.58 -3.47 2.56
N PHE A 100 -9.65 -2.20 2.15
CA PHE A 100 -8.93 -1.69 0.99
C PHE A 100 -8.04 -0.53 1.45
N LEU A 101 -6.72 -0.69 1.30
CA LEU A 101 -5.74 0.34 1.60
C LEU A 101 -5.49 1.17 0.34
N GLU A 102 -6.19 2.29 0.20
CA GLU A 102 -5.97 3.19 -0.94
C GLU A 102 -4.63 3.95 -0.82
N LEU A 103 -3.93 4.03 -1.94
CA LEU A 103 -2.64 4.69 -2.08
C LEU A 103 -2.78 6.04 -2.79
N SER A 104 -2.17 7.06 -2.22
CA SER A 104 -2.07 8.40 -2.82
C SER A 104 -3.42 8.95 -3.28
N THR A 105 -4.44 8.88 -2.41
CA THR A 105 -5.80 9.37 -2.69
C THR A 105 -5.76 10.82 -3.18
N LEU A 106 -4.98 11.69 -2.52
CA LEU A 106 -4.85 13.12 -2.85
C LEU A 106 -3.91 13.41 -4.04
N ALA A 107 -3.52 12.41 -4.84
CA ALA A 107 -2.67 12.65 -5.99
C ALA A 107 -3.31 13.68 -6.94
N ALA A 108 -2.49 14.60 -7.44
CA ALA A 108 -2.89 15.76 -8.24
C ALA A 108 -3.69 16.85 -7.53
N HIS A 109 -3.92 16.78 -6.22
CA HIS A 109 -4.57 17.86 -5.49
C HIS A 109 -3.75 19.17 -5.58
N GLY A 110 -4.39 20.28 -5.93
CA GLY A 110 -3.73 21.57 -6.16
C GLY A 110 -2.77 21.61 -7.36
N MET A 111 -2.75 20.57 -8.21
CA MET A 111 -1.90 20.52 -9.40
C MET A 111 -2.68 20.95 -10.65
N TYR A 112 -1.96 21.31 -11.71
CA TYR A 112 -2.52 21.57 -13.06
C TYR A 112 -3.49 22.76 -13.19
N GLY A 113 -3.49 23.68 -12.23
CA GLY A 113 -4.18 24.97 -12.34
C GLY A 113 -5.70 24.78 -12.36
N LYS A 114 -6.32 25.01 -13.52
CA LYS A 114 -7.79 24.89 -13.68
C LYS A 114 -8.28 23.46 -13.87
N ASP A 115 -7.38 22.54 -14.21
CA ASP A 115 -7.73 21.13 -14.40
C ASP A 115 -7.85 20.42 -13.05
N VAL A 116 -9.06 19.96 -12.73
CA VAL A 116 -9.28 19.06 -11.59
C VAL A 116 -9.04 17.63 -12.05
N VAL A 117 -7.97 17.00 -11.53
CA VAL A 117 -7.55 15.64 -11.88
C VAL A 117 -7.61 14.74 -10.64
N ASN A 118 -8.79 14.63 -10.05
CA ASN A 118 -9.00 13.92 -8.78
C ASN A 118 -8.33 12.53 -8.75
N ALA A 119 -7.58 12.26 -7.68
CA ALA A 119 -6.78 11.05 -7.48
C ALA A 119 -5.80 10.74 -8.62
N ALA A 120 -5.37 11.75 -9.39
CA ALA A 120 -4.62 11.60 -10.65
C ALA A 120 -5.36 10.81 -11.74
N GLY A 121 -6.69 10.68 -11.68
CA GLY A 121 -7.49 9.90 -12.63
C GLY A 121 -7.27 8.39 -12.53
N ILE A 122 -6.70 7.91 -11.42
CA ILE A 122 -6.44 6.50 -11.17
C ILE A 122 -6.56 6.18 -9.68
N VAL A 123 -7.35 5.17 -9.34
CA VAL A 123 -7.45 4.63 -7.98
C VAL A 123 -6.50 3.45 -7.88
N THR A 124 -5.58 3.51 -6.92
CA THR A 124 -4.59 2.45 -6.66
C THR A 124 -4.68 2.05 -5.20
N GLY A 125 -4.52 0.77 -4.89
CA GLY A 125 -4.50 0.32 -3.50
C GLY A 125 -4.26 -1.17 -3.35
N VAL A 126 -4.14 -1.62 -2.11
CA VAL A 126 -4.04 -3.05 -1.78
C VAL A 126 -5.38 -3.52 -1.23
N GLY A 127 -5.92 -4.59 -1.81
CA GLY A 127 -7.16 -5.23 -1.38
C GLY A 127 -7.07 -6.74 -1.48
N ARG A 128 -7.89 -7.43 -0.68
CA ARG A 128 -7.95 -8.90 -0.68
C ARG A 128 -8.86 -9.38 -1.81
N VAL A 129 -8.37 -10.28 -2.65
CA VAL A 129 -9.14 -10.94 -3.71
C VAL A 129 -8.90 -12.44 -3.60
N GLN A 130 -9.96 -13.21 -3.32
CA GLN A 130 -9.89 -14.66 -3.10
C GLN A 130 -8.86 -15.04 -2.02
N GLY A 131 -8.83 -14.27 -0.93
CA GLY A 131 -7.91 -14.49 0.20
C GLY A 131 -6.47 -14.01 -0.05
N VAL A 132 -6.15 -13.45 -1.22
CA VAL A 132 -4.81 -12.96 -1.57
C VAL A 132 -4.78 -11.44 -1.59
N ASP A 133 -3.79 -10.83 -0.95
CA ASP A 133 -3.58 -9.38 -1.04
C ASP A 133 -3.04 -9.02 -2.43
N CYS A 134 -3.75 -8.17 -3.16
CA CYS A 134 -3.41 -7.75 -4.51
C CYS A 134 -3.29 -6.24 -4.58
N VAL A 135 -2.32 -5.76 -5.37
CA VAL A 135 -2.31 -4.36 -5.81
C VAL A 135 -3.34 -4.21 -6.93
N ILE A 136 -4.33 -3.35 -6.72
CA ILE A 136 -5.38 -3.05 -7.69
C ILE A 136 -5.12 -1.66 -8.25
N VAL A 137 -5.16 -1.54 -9.57
CA VAL A 137 -4.99 -0.28 -10.31
C VAL A 137 -6.20 -0.08 -11.22
N ALA A 138 -7.02 0.93 -10.94
CA ALA A 138 -8.25 1.21 -11.67
C ALA A 138 -8.28 2.63 -12.22
N ASN A 139 -8.36 2.79 -13.54
CA ASN A 139 -8.51 4.11 -14.13
C ASN A 139 -9.92 4.67 -13.87
N ASP A 140 -10.00 5.96 -13.55
CA ASP A 140 -11.27 6.67 -13.45
C ASP A 140 -11.57 7.41 -14.75
N ALA A 141 -12.38 6.78 -15.61
CA ALA A 141 -12.80 7.34 -16.88
C ALA A 141 -13.64 8.64 -16.73
N THR A 142 -14.15 8.94 -15.55
CA THR A 142 -14.86 10.21 -15.30
C THR A 142 -13.89 11.39 -15.22
N VAL A 143 -12.65 11.16 -14.76
CA VAL A 143 -11.61 12.19 -14.60
C VAL A 143 -10.87 12.37 -15.92
N LYS A 144 -11.18 13.45 -16.66
CA LYS A 144 -10.53 13.78 -17.95
C LYS A 144 -10.49 12.59 -18.93
N GLY A 145 -11.52 11.74 -18.91
CA GLY A 145 -11.60 10.54 -19.76
C GLY A 145 -10.65 9.41 -19.38
N GLY A 146 -10.09 9.40 -18.15
CA GLY A 146 -9.09 8.44 -17.72
C GLY A 146 -7.71 8.66 -18.36
N SER A 147 -7.46 9.85 -18.91
CA SER A 147 -6.19 10.18 -19.58
C SER A 147 -5.04 10.27 -18.58
N TYR A 148 -3.87 9.77 -18.95
CA TYR A 148 -2.67 9.84 -18.11
C TYR A 148 -2.05 11.24 -18.15
N TYR A 149 -2.13 11.93 -17.03
CA TYR A 149 -1.29 13.08 -16.72
C TYR A 149 0.09 12.60 -16.24
N PRO A 150 1.12 13.48 -16.20
CA PRO A 150 2.44 13.10 -15.67
C PRO A 150 2.37 12.45 -14.28
N ILE A 151 1.53 12.98 -13.39
CA ILE A 151 1.34 12.41 -12.05
C ILE A 151 0.58 11.07 -12.06
N THR A 152 -0.26 10.82 -13.06
CA THR A 152 -0.93 9.52 -13.25
C THR A 152 0.09 8.43 -13.52
N VAL A 153 1.08 8.71 -14.39
CA VAL A 153 2.19 7.79 -14.66
C VAL A 153 2.95 7.50 -13.37
N LYS A 154 3.35 8.54 -12.65
CA LYS A 154 4.09 8.40 -11.38
C LYS A 154 3.31 7.57 -10.34
N LYS A 155 2.00 7.82 -10.19
CA LYS A 155 1.14 7.06 -9.27
C LYS A 155 1.02 5.58 -9.68
N HIS A 156 0.88 5.31 -10.97
CA HIS A 156 0.84 3.93 -11.48
C HIS A 156 2.16 3.20 -11.25
N LEU A 157 3.29 3.83 -11.57
CA LEU A 157 4.62 3.24 -11.32
C LEU A 157 4.87 2.99 -9.84
N ARG A 158 4.44 3.90 -8.96
CA ARG A 158 4.53 3.68 -7.50
C ARG A 158 3.70 2.48 -7.04
N ALA A 159 2.52 2.26 -7.63
CA ALA A 159 1.73 1.07 -7.31
C ALA A 159 2.44 -0.23 -7.73
N GLN A 160 3.07 -0.25 -8.91
CA GLN A 160 3.87 -1.40 -9.36
C GLN A 160 5.13 -1.61 -8.51
N GLU A 161 5.79 -0.55 -8.08
CA GLU A 161 6.94 -0.62 -7.18
C GLU A 161 6.54 -1.27 -5.84
N ILE A 162 5.42 -0.85 -5.25
CA ILE A 162 4.86 -1.48 -4.04
C ILE A 162 4.55 -2.96 -4.30
N ALA A 163 3.95 -3.29 -5.45
CA ALA A 163 3.66 -4.67 -5.80
C ALA A 163 4.94 -5.53 -5.87
N GLN A 164 5.96 -5.03 -6.55
CA GLN A 164 7.23 -5.71 -6.75
C GLN A 164 7.99 -5.89 -5.43
N GLU A 165 8.10 -4.85 -4.61
CA GLU A 165 8.80 -4.88 -3.33
C GLU A 165 8.15 -5.85 -2.32
N ASN A 166 6.84 -6.06 -2.43
CA ASN A 166 6.06 -6.88 -1.49
C ASN A 166 5.58 -8.21 -2.10
N ASN A 167 6.00 -8.54 -3.32
CA ASN A 167 5.59 -9.73 -4.07
C ASN A 167 4.06 -9.90 -4.13
N LEU A 168 3.34 -8.82 -4.45
CA LEU A 168 1.88 -8.80 -4.53
C LEU A 168 1.40 -8.93 -5.98
N PRO A 169 0.41 -9.80 -6.28
CA PRO A 169 -0.21 -9.85 -7.59
C PRO A 169 -0.84 -8.50 -7.97
N CYS A 170 -0.77 -8.17 -9.26
CA CYS A 170 -1.35 -6.94 -9.80
C CYS A 170 -2.65 -7.21 -10.58
N ILE A 171 -3.69 -6.43 -10.32
CA ILE A 171 -4.95 -6.44 -11.07
C ILE A 171 -5.19 -5.06 -11.67
N TYR A 172 -5.23 -5.00 -13.00
CA TYR A 172 -5.44 -3.75 -13.74
C TYR A 172 -6.88 -3.67 -14.27
N LEU A 173 -7.68 -2.74 -13.73
CA LEU A 173 -9.01 -2.40 -14.21
C LEU A 173 -8.91 -1.23 -15.21
N VAL A 174 -8.42 -1.56 -16.42
CA VAL A 174 -8.04 -0.58 -17.44
C VAL A 174 -9.28 0.08 -18.07
N ASP A 175 -9.34 1.41 -18.00
CA ASP A 175 -10.41 2.23 -18.60
C ASP A 175 -9.89 3.65 -18.86
N SER A 176 -8.92 3.76 -19.76
CA SER A 176 -8.16 4.99 -20.03
C SER A 176 -8.34 5.45 -21.48
N GLY A 177 -8.51 6.76 -21.67
CA GLY A 177 -8.54 7.40 -22.99
C GLY A 177 -7.16 7.64 -23.63
N GLY A 178 -6.06 7.23 -22.99
CA GLY A 178 -4.69 7.40 -23.48
C GLY A 178 -3.88 8.42 -22.67
N ALA A 179 -2.92 9.10 -23.30
CA ALA A 179 -2.07 10.09 -22.67
C ALA A 179 -2.65 11.52 -22.76
N ASN A 180 -2.34 12.37 -21.78
CA ASN A 180 -2.62 13.80 -21.87
C ASN A 180 -1.70 14.46 -22.91
N LEU A 181 -2.18 14.57 -24.16
CA LEU A 181 -1.38 15.07 -25.29
C LEU A 181 -0.73 16.45 -25.07
N PRO A 182 -1.38 17.45 -24.43
CA PRO A 182 -0.73 18.73 -24.14
C PRO A 182 0.53 18.61 -23.27
N ARG A 183 0.66 17.53 -22.49
CA ARG A 183 1.79 17.24 -21.60
C ARG A 183 2.57 15.99 -22.02
N GLN A 184 2.48 15.59 -23.28
CA GLN A 184 3.07 14.33 -23.77
C GLN A 184 4.58 14.21 -23.46
N ALA A 185 5.32 15.32 -23.48
CA ALA A 185 6.76 15.33 -23.21
C ALA A 185 7.09 14.86 -21.78
N ASP A 186 6.18 15.08 -20.84
CA ASP A 186 6.28 14.67 -19.43
C ASP A 186 5.55 13.33 -19.15
N VAL A 187 5.04 12.69 -20.19
CA VAL A 187 4.27 11.44 -20.10
C VAL A 187 4.91 10.30 -20.88
N PHE A 188 5.61 10.59 -21.99
CA PHE A 188 6.02 9.57 -22.97
C PHE A 188 7.52 9.20 -22.96
N PRO A 189 8.47 10.14 -23.14
CA PRO A 189 9.80 9.78 -23.66
C PRO A 189 10.81 9.20 -22.66
N ASP A 190 10.70 9.52 -21.37
CA ASP A 190 11.77 9.24 -20.40
C ASP A 190 11.67 7.84 -19.77
N LYS A 191 12.75 7.38 -19.14
CA LYS A 191 12.86 6.07 -18.48
C LYS A 191 11.78 5.81 -17.43
N MET A 192 11.32 6.85 -16.74
CA MET A 192 10.28 6.76 -15.71
C MET A 192 8.91 7.24 -16.22
N HIS A 193 8.73 7.31 -17.54
CA HIS A 193 7.48 7.67 -18.19
C HIS A 193 6.65 6.43 -18.55
N PHE A 194 5.57 6.62 -19.31
CA PHE A 194 4.50 5.64 -19.52
C PHE A 194 5.01 4.24 -19.94
N GLY A 195 6.05 4.17 -20.78
CA GLY A 195 6.64 2.91 -21.23
C GLY A 195 7.19 2.03 -20.10
N ARG A 196 7.55 2.63 -18.95
CA ARG A 196 8.06 1.90 -17.78
C ARG A 196 7.02 0.96 -17.18
N ILE A 197 5.73 1.26 -17.35
CA ILE A 197 4.63 0.40 -16.88
C ILE A 197 4.76 -1.00 -17.50
N PHE A 198 5.01 -1.07 -18.81
CA PHE A 198 5.16 -2.33 -19.54
C PHE A 198 6.45 -3.05 -19.18
N TYR A 199 7.55 -2.31 -19.01
CA TYR A 199 8.81 -2.88 -18.52
C TYR A 199 8.60 -3.57 -17.16
N ASN A 200 7.94 -2.90 -16.21
CA ASN A 200 7.69 -3.48 -14.90
C ASN A 200 6.77 -4.72 -15.01
N GLN A 201 5.69 -4.65 -15.81
CA GLN A 201 4.78 -5.79 -16.04
C GLN A 201 5.49 -7.03 -16.56
N ALA A 202 6.52 -6.87 -17.40
CA ALA A 202 7.25 -8.00 -17.96
C ALA A 202 8.29 -8.61 -16.98
N ASN A 203 8.67 -7.90 -15.92
CA ASN A 203 9.70 -8.31 -14.96
C ASN A 203 9.13 -8.76 -13.60
N MET A 204 7.85 -8.47 -13.31
CA MET A 204 7.12 -8.97 -12.14
C MET A 204 6.50 -10.32 -12.45
#